data_AF-A0A551YKC1-F1
#
_entry.id   AF-A0A551YKC1-F1
#
_cell.length_a   1.000
_cell.length_b   1.000
_cell.length_c   1.000
_cell.angle_alpha   90.00
_cell.angle_beta   90.00
_cell.angle_gamma   90.00
#
_symmetry.space_group_name_H-M   'P 1'
#
loop_
_entity.id
_entity.type
_entity.pdbx_description
1 polymer ?
#
loop_
_entity_poly.entity_id
_entity_poly.type
_entity_poly.pdbx_seq_one_letter_code
_entity_poly.pdbx_strand_id
1 'polypeptide(L)'
;MSAASRYCNLWRIDPASDRTGYKRCFLPLANDFFQSQGLSEAEEDRGDRSQQRNLQTDLLSRFQAPAVDTTERAHAGLCLRCYVSEPILNACRKIDHLFGDDRSFTYRDLLPFVLNDDGKTLMVLDSDGKTYLTLDPTGKPQTTAYQCFSLQILRTFKPNAQSSMSLDNWTYLQTKQNPELKNFLSEFGFKQLSDWALLNRTRSKQLQQLAERDRHLIAAFHAVYRRDRHQQHQGTKRCLDPTTGQLQEMVTYLKARNITIQPNQLITELRRVALQLRQFDLWSHRVPLEVEDPETGDRLIRSELPQDIASEFDVEQQEQQEMLEFFHKQLQLALVHSIKQAISDRITYLKKSKGYAAFADRFIPGLHLYYSQGIPLKEIADLLKMSGWAQARRVLNPGELINIVRTLTIRQVLEQMLKKAEEKGLTALPPQPDYLENLAKQIEALADADIFQEAFEEIQAGKNRLMKSVYAQQLCFYLEE
;
A
#
# COMPACT_ATOMS: atom_id res chain seq x y z
N MET A 1 -10.08 18.44 3.86
CA MET A 1 -8.90 19.16 4.39
C MET A 1 -8.57 20.25 3.39
N SER A 2 -8.49 21.53 3.79
CA SER A 2 -8.45 22.65 2.83
C SER A 2 -7.16 22.68 2.01
N ALA A 3 -7.29 22.91 0.70
CA ALA A 3 -6.22 22.82 -0.30
C ALA A 3 -5.10 23.87 -0.11
N ALA A 4 -5.38 25.02 0.54
CA ALA A 4 -4.39 26.04 0.89
C ALA A 4 -3.30 25.54 1.85
N SER A 5 -3.55 24.40 2.49
CA SER A 5 -2.56 23.63 3.22
C SER A 5 -1.37 23.22 2.34
N ARG A 6 -1.53 22.93 1.04
CA ARG A 6 -0.48 22.28 0.23
C ARG A 6 0.71 23.18 -0.09
N TYR A 7 0.49 24.48 -0.30
CA TYR A 7 1.57 25.44 -0.62
C TYR A 7 2.29 25.97 0.63
N CYS A 8 1.70 25.78 1.81
CA CYS A 8 2.26 26.27 3.08
C CYS A 8 2.77 25.16 4.00
N ASN A 9 2.44 23.89 3.70
CA ASN A 9 2.89 22.74 4.47
C ASN A 9 3.84 21.86 3.64
N LEU A 10 5.01 21.59 4.20
CA LEU A 10 5.98 20.67 3.63
C LEU A 10 5.89 19.31 4.32
N TRP A 11 5.83 18.24 3.55
CA TRP A 11 6.02 16.88 4.04
C TRP A 11 7.50 16.55 4.07
N ARG A 12 8.04 16.25 5.26
CA ARG A 12 9.44 15.88 5.45
C ARG A 12 9.57 14.60 6.25
N ILE A 13 10.70 13.92 6.06
CA ILE A 13 11.03 12.69 6.80
C ILE A 13 11.13 13.01 8.29
N ASP A 14 10.57 12.13 9.11
CA ASP A 14 10.69 12.16 10.55
C ASP A 14 11.03 10.75 11.06
N PRO A 15 12.33 10.39 11.07
CA PRO A 15 12.75 9.05 11.47
C PRO A 15 12.39 8.71 12.92
N ALA A 16 12.18 9.73 13.76
CA ALA A 16 11.78 9.59 15.15
C ALA A 16 10.26 9.47 15.34
N SER A 17 9.46 9.60 14.28
CA SER A 17 8.01 9.39 14.34
C SER A 17 7.71 7.90 14.23
N ASP A 18 7.32 7.28 15.35
CA ASP A 18 6.98 5.85 15.43
C ASP A 18 5.82 5.43 14.50
N ARG A 19 4.97 6.38 14.06
CA ARG A 19 3.70 6.11 13.36
C ARG A 19 3.74 6.18 11.84
N THR A 20 4.54 7.05 11.24
CA THR A 20 4.47 7.30 9.78
C THR A 20 5.82 7.47 9.10
N GLY A 21 6.91 7.76 9.83
CA GLY A 21 8.23 8.05 9.25
C GLY A 21 8.34 9.40 8.53
N TYR A 22 7.27 10.21 8.55
CA TYR A 22 7.23 11.58 8.02
C TYR A 22 6.30 12.45 8.86
N LYS A 23 6.44 13.77 8.74
CA LYS A 23 5.53 14.75 9.36
C LYS A 23 5.20 15.90 8.43
N ARG A 24 4.03 16.48 8.64
CA ARG A 24 3.63 17.74 8.03
C ARG A 24 4.23 18.90 8.81
N CYS A 25 4.90 19.82 8.13
CA CYS A 25 5.53 20.99 8.72
C CYS A 25 5.01 22.25 8.07
N PHE A 26 4.31 23.07 8.85
CA PHE A 26 3.89 24.40 8.43
C PHE A 26 5.11 25.31 8.30
N LEU A 27 5.23 26.00 7.17
CA LEU A 27 6.31 26.94 6.89
C LEU A 27 5.76 28.38 6.87
N PRO A 28 6.04 29.19 7.91
CA PRO A 28 5.53 30.57 8.00
C PRO A 28 5.91 31.44 6.81
N LEU A 29 7.17 31.35 6.34
CA LEU A 29 7.64 32.12 5.20
C LEU A 29 6.88 31.82 3.90
N ALA A 30 6.49 30.56 3.68
CA ALA A 30 5.68 30.18 2.54
C ALA A 30 4.27 30.76 2.68
N ASN A 31 3.69 30.71 3.88
CA ASN A 31 2.37 31.26 4.15
C ASN A 31 2.31 32.78 4.01
N ASP A 32 3.27 33.50 4.58
CA ASP A 32 3.32 34.97 4.52
C ASP A 32 3.43 35.44 3.07
N PHE A 33 4.28 34.77 2.28
CA PHE A 33 4.37 35.04 0.85
C PHE A 33 3.05 34.73 0.13
N PHE A 34 2.47 33.55 0.37
CA PHE A 34 1.22 33.13 -0.25
C PHE A 34 0.08 34.14 0.01
N GLN A 35 -0.08 34.59 1.25
CA GLN A 35 -1.05 35.61 1.62
C GLN A 35 -0.74 36.98 1.00
N SER A 36 0.54 37.38 0.92
CA SER A 36 0.95 38.65 0.29
C SER A 36 0.59 38.76 -1.20
N GLN A 37 0.45 37.62 -1.88
CA GLN A 37 0.03 37.57 -3.28
C GLN A 37 -1.50 37.71 -3.46
N GLY A 38 -2.25 37.94 -2.37
CA GLY A 38 -3.71 38.06 -2.38
C GLY A 38 -4.43 36.72 -2.52
N LEU A 39 -3.71 35.60 -2.38
CA LEU A 39 -4.25 34.25 -2.48
C LEU A 39 -4.81 33.85 -1.12
N SER A 40 -6.10 33.49 -1.07
CA SER A 40 -6.81 33.15 0.17
C SER A 40 -7.21 31.67 0.23
N GLU A 41 -7.31 31.14 1.45
CA GLU A 41 -7.79 29.77 1.73
C GLU A 41 -9.19 29.50 1.18
N ALA A 42 -10.01 30.55 1.02
CA ALA A 42 -11.39 30.47 0.56
C ALA A 42 -11.55 30.34 -0.97
N GLU A 43 -10.49 30.57 -1.75
CA GLU A 43 -10.53 30.55 -3.22
C GLU A 43 -10.22 29.16 -3.80
N GLU A 44 -9.40 28.33 -3.12
CA GLU A 44 -9.10 26.97 -3.58
C GLU A 44 -10.17 25.92 -3.21
N ASP A 45 -10.96 26.16 -2.15
CA ASP A 45 -12.00 25.22 -1.69
C ASP A 45 -13.18 25.10 -2.68
N ARG A 46 -13.21 25.95 -3.72
CA ARG A 46 -14.18 25.87 -4.82
C ARG A 46 -13.86 24.78 -5.86
N GLY A 47 -12.74 24.08 -5.74
CA GLY A 47 -12.42 22.90 -6.56
C GLY A 47 -12.23 23.18 -8.06
N ASP A 48 -12.07 24.44 -8.45
CA ASP A 48 -11.91 24.81 -9.85
C ASP A 48 -10.47 24.49 -10.31
N ARG A 49 -10.32 23.39 -11.04
CA ARG A 49 -9.05 22.92 -11.61
C ARG A 49 -8.35 23.97 -12.47
N SER A 50 -9.09 24.92 -13.04
CA SER A 50 -8.51 26.02 -13.82
C SER A 50 -7.75 27.01 -12.92
N GLN A 51 -8.27 27.31 -11.73
CA GLN A 51 -7.66 28.24 -10.78
C GLN A 51 -6.37 27.66 -10.18
N GLN A 52 -6.37 26.37 -9.83
CA GLN A 52 -5.17 25.70 -9.32
C GLN A 52 -4.05 25.65 -10.37
N ARG A 53 -4.40 25.41 -11.64
CA ARG A 53 -3.44 25.43 -12.75
C ARG A 53 -2.88 26.83 -13.01
N ASN A 54 -3.71 27.86 -12.90
CA ASN A 54 -3.28 29.26 -13.02
C ASN A 54 -2.31 29.62 -11.91
N LEU A 55 -2.63 29.29 -10.65
CA LEU A 55 -1.75 29.52 -9.50
C LEU A 55 -0.38 28.84 -9.64
N GLN A 56 -0.35 27.57 -10.07
CA GLN A 56 0.90 26.86 -10.32
C GLN A 56 1.73 27.54 -11.41
N THR A 57 1.07 27.98 -12.47
CA THR A 57 1.72 28.68 -13.60
C THR A 57 2.29 30.01 -13.14
N ASP A 58 1.55 30.76 -12.34
CA ASP A 58 1.97 32.05 -11.79
C ASP A 58 3.18 31.90 -10.85
N LEU A 59 3.10 30.99 -9.87
CA LEU A 59 4.21 30.71 -8.95
C LEU A 59 5.45 30.21 -9.71
N LEU A 60 5.28 29.36 -10.73
CA LEU A 60 6.40 28.84 -11.52
C LEU A 60 7.03 29.93 -12.37
N SER A 61 6.22 30.80 -12.99
CA SER A 61 6.72 31.92 -13.77
C SER A 61 7.55 32.88 -12.92
N ARG A 62 7.11 33.17 -11.69
CA ARG A 62 7.86 33.99 -10.73
C ARG A 62 9.16 33.30 -10.32
N PHE A 63 9.12 32.02 -9.96
CA PHE A 63 10.32 31.26 -9.58
C PHE A 63 11.39 31.27 -10.69
N GLN A 64 10.97 31.14 -11.95
CA GLN A 64 11.85 31.03 -13.11
C GLN A 64 12.25 32.39 -13.72
N ALA A 65 11.53 33.48 -13.45
CA ALA A 65 11.78 34.79 -14.06
C ALA A 65 13.05 35.47 -13.52
N PRO A 66 14.10 35.70 -14.33
CA PRO A 66 15.32 36.36 -13.88
C PRO A 66 15.12 37.84 -13.52
N ALA A 67 14.04 38.46 -14.01
CA ALA A 67 13.71 39.87 -13.79
C ALA A 67 13.00 40.12 -12.44
N VAL A 68 12.58 39.08 -11.73
CA VAL A 68 11.93 39.18 -10.42
C VAL A 68 13.00 39.19 -9.32
N ASP A 69 12.70 39.88 -8.20
CA ASP A 69 13.61 39.93 -7.05
C ASP A 69 13.99 38.53 -6.58
N THR A 70 15.26 38.33 -6.22
CA THR A 70 15.79 37.00 -5.89
C THR A 70 15.09 36.40 -4.66
N THR A 71 14.71 37.24 -3.71
CA THR A 71 13.98 36.83 -2.50
C THR A 71 12.58 36.38 -2.88
N GLU A 72 11.87 37.15 -3.70
CA GLU A 72 10.53 36.78 -4.18
C GLU A 72 10.55 35.44 -4.95
N ARG A 73 11.54 35.26 -5.84
CA ARG A 73 11.75 34.00 -6.56
C ARG A 73 11.90 32.83 -5.59
N ALA A 74 12.71 33.00 -4.54
CA ALA A 74 12.94 31.94 -3.57
C ALA A 74 11.68 31.56 -2.78
N HIS A 75 10.83 32.54 -2.44
CA HIS A 75 9.57 32.29 -1.76
C HIS A 75 8.55 31.57 -2.66
N ALA A 76 8.43 31.98 -3.93
CA ALA A 76 7.60 31.27 -4.90
C ALA A 76 8.06 29.81 -5.08
N GLY A 77 9.38 29.59 -5.15
CA GLY A 77 9.97 28.26 -5.15
C GLY A 77 9.67 27.45 -3.89
N LEU A 78 9.67 28.08 -2.72
CA LEU A 78 9.33 27.44 -1.45
C LEU A 78 7.87 26.95 -1.43
N CYS A 79 6.92 27.79 -1.87
CA CYS A 79 5.51 27.40 -1.98
C CYS A 79 5.32 26.19 -2.91
N LEU A 80 6.00 26.18 -4.06
CA LEU A 80 5.94 25.05 -5.00
C LEU A 80 6.59 23.78 -4.42
N ARG A 81 7.68 23.91 -3.65
CA ARG A 81 8.32 22.78 -2.95
C ARG A 81 7.40 22.15 -1.90
N CYS A 82 6.67 22.98 -1.14
CA CYS A 82 5.60 22.51 -0.25
C CYS A 82 4.59 21.68 -1.04
N TYR A 83 4.10 22.23 -2.17
CA TYR A 83 3.08 21.58 -2.98
C TYR A 83 3.52 20.19 -3.49
N VAL A 84 4.72 20.08 -4.07
CA VAL A 84 5.21 18.82 -4.66
C VAL A 84 5.63 17.78 -3.61
N SER A 85 5.85 18.17 -2.36
CA SER A 85 6.24 17.23 -1.30
C SER A 85 5.17 16.16 -1.03
N GLU A 86 3.90 16.50 -1.20
CA GLU A 86 2.79 15.57 -1.01
C GLU A 86 2.65 14.56 -2.17
N PRO A 87 2.64 14.96 -3.46
CA PRO A 87 2.70 14.01 -4.57
C PRO A 87 3.92 13.09 -4.54
N ILE A 88 5.08 13.54 -4.04
CA ILE A 88 6.26 12.67 -3.84
C ILE A 88 5.95 11.59 -2.79
N LEU A 89 5.40 11.98 -1.64
CA LEU A 89 5.00 11.05 -0.58
C LEU A 89 3.98 10.03 -1.11
N ASN A 90 2.94 10.52 -1.81
CA ASN A 90 1.90 9.66 -2.38
C ASN A 90 2.45 8.72 -3.45
N ALA A 91 3.44 9.14 -4.23
CA ALA A 91 4.13 8.25 -5.16
C ALA A 91 4.86 7.11 -4.45
N CYS A 92 5.51 7.37 -3.30
CA CYS A 92 6.15 6.33 -2.49
C CYS A 92 5.13 5.34 -1.92
N ARG A 93 4.02 5.84 -1.36
CA ARG A 93 2.92 4.99 -0.88
C ARG A 93 2.33 4.13 -2.00
N LYS A 94 2.14 4.70 -3.19
CA LYS A 94 1.67 3.94 -4.38
C LYS A 94 2.65 2.86 -4.78
N ILE A 95 3.96 3.11 -4.71
CA ILE A 95 4.98 2.09 -5.02
C ILE A 95 4.91 0.96 -3.97
N ASP A 96 4.83 1.30 -2.70
CA ASP A 96 4.69 0.30 -1.63
C ASP A 96 3.40 -0.52 -1.78
N HIS A 97 2.26 0.12 -1.97
CA HIS A 97 1.00 -0.60 -2.18
C HIS A 97 1.06 -1.55 -3.40
N LEU A 98 1.68 -1.12 -4.51
CA LEU A 98 1.76 -1.95 -5.71
C LEU A 98 2.77 -3.09 -5.60
N PHE A 99 3.74 -3.02 -4.69
CA PHE A 99 4.95 -3.86 -4.75
C PHE A 99 5.48 -4.35 -3.38
N GLY A 100 4.90 -3.90 -2.28
CA GLY A 100 5.32 -4.14 -0.90
C GLY A 100 4.63 -5.34 -0.23
N ASP A 101 3.65 -5.95 -0.90
CA ASP A 101 2.80 -7.01 -0.34
C ASP A 101 3.56 -8.26 0.15
N ASP A 102 4.80 -8.50 -0.32
CA ASP A 102 5.69 -9.58 0.15
C ASP A 102 6.83 -9.11 1.10
N ARG A 103 6.65 -7.96 1.76
CA ARG A 103 7.48 -7.38 2.86
C ARG A 103 8.97 -7.21 2.59
N SER A 104 9.36 -7.06 1.33
CA SER A 104 10.76 -6.81 1.02
C SER A 104 11.20 -5.37 1.32
N PHE A 105 10.28 -4.41 1.26
CA PHE A 105 10.43 -3.00 1.66
C PHE A 105 9.04 -2.39 1.91
N THR A 106 9.02 -1.20 2.50
CA THR A 106 7.82 -0.36 2.73
C THR A 106 8.01 1.03 2.12
N TYR A 107 6.97 1.85 2.05
CA TYR A 107 7.08 3.23 1.56
C TYR A 107 8.08 4.04 2.38
N ARG A 108 8.25 3.72 3.68
CA ARG A 108 9.19 4.39 4.58
C ARG A 108 10.63 4.23 4.10
N ASP A 109 10.96 3.10 3.51
CA ASP A 109 12.30 2.84 2.96
C ASP A 109 12.57 3.68 1.70
N LEU A 110 11.52 4.16 1.02
CA LEU A 110 11.63 5.00 -0.17
C LEU A 110 11.85 6.48 0.16
N LEU A 111 11.30 6.95 1.29
CA LEU A 111 11.29 8.38 1.63
C LEU A 111 12.68 9.03 1.63
N PRO A 112 13.75 8.41 2.19
CA PRO A 112 15.10 8.99 2.21
C PRO A 112 15.65 9.42 0.84
N PHE A 113 15.21 8.78 -0.24
CA PHE A 113 15.69 9.05 -1.60
C PHE A 113 14.99 10.23 -2.28
N VAL A 114 13.82 10.64 -1.79
CA VAL A 114 12.94 11.58 -2.52
C VAL A 114 12.33 12.69 -1.66
N LEU A 115 12.16 12.50 -0.36
CA LEU A 115 11.74 13.55 0.59
C LEU A 115 12.96 14.17 1.30
N ASN A 116 13.96 14.56 0.52
CA ASN A 116 15.20 15.17 0.99
C ASN A 116 15.12 16.70 1.09
N ASP A 117 13.94 17.24 1.40
CA ASP A 117 13.70 18.68 1.53
C ASP A 117 13.21 19.01 2.93
N ASP A 118 13.83 19.97 3.60
CA ASP A 118 13.46 20.43 4.94
C ASP A 118 12.79 21.81 4.96
N GLY A 119 12.72 22.48 3.80
CA GLY A 119 12.09 23.80 3.63
C GLY A 119 12.82 24.96 4.29
N LYS A 120 13.99 24.76 4.90
CA LYS A 120 14.71 25.83 5.62
C LYS A 120 15.55 26.69 4.69
N THR A 121 16.15 26.07 3.69
CA THR A 121 17.02 26.77 2.75
C THR A 121 16.20 27.37 1.62
N LEU A 122 16.26 28.70 1.49
CA LEU A 122 15.73 29.43 0.35
C LEU A 122 16.63 29.20 -0.87
N MET A 123 16.02 28.77 -1.97
CA MET A 123 16.74 28.30 -3.16
C MET A 123 16.13 28.88 -4.41
N VAL A 124 16.98 29.29 -5.36
CA VAL A 124 16.60 29.81 -6.68
C VAL A 124 17.45 29.16 -7.76
N LEU A 125 17.00 29.28 -9.00
CA LEU A 125 17.80 28.93 -10.18
C LEU A 125 18.62 30.15 -10.62
N ASP A 126 19.84 29.93 -11.08
CA ASP A 126 20.61 30.97 -11.75
C ASP A 126 19.97 31.30 -13.13
N SER A 127 20.46 32.35 -13.77
CA SER A 127 20.12 32.81 -15.12
C SER A 127 20.24 31.72 -16.19
N ASP A 128 21.06 30.68 -15.97
CA ASP A 128 21.21 29.52 -16.86
C ASP A 128 20.07 28.48 -16.72
N GLY A 129 19.19 28.65 -15.73
CA GLY A 129 18.09 27.73 -15.41
C GLY A 129 18.53 26.35 -14.93
N LYS A 130 19.83 26.14 -14.68
CA LYS A 130 20.44 24.83 -14.38
C LYS A 130 21.17 24.84 -13.04
N THR A 131 21.85 25.92 -12.71
CA THR A 131 22.64 26.09 -11.51
C THR A 131 21.75 26.51 -10.34
N TYR A 132 21.96 25.88 -9.19
CA TYR A 132 21.19 26.16 -7.97
C TYR A 132 21.94 27.16 -7.09
N LEU A 133 21.21 28.15 -6.60
CA LEU A 133 21.71 29.18 -5.69
C LEU A 133 20.90 29.12 -4.40
N THR A 134 21.56 29.23 -3.26
CA THR A 134 20.94 29.44 -1.95
C THR A 134 21.03 30.90 -1.55
N LEU A 135 20.01 31.42 -0.87
CA LEU A 135 20.10 32.74 -0.27
C LEU A 135 20.72 32.65 1.13
N ASP A 136 21.76 33.45 1.36
CA ASP A 136 22.29 33.65 2.70
C ASP A 136 21.33 34.51 3.55
N PRO A 137 21.58 34.66 4.88
CA PRO A 137 20.72 35.49 5.73
C PRO A 137 20.62 36.96 5.31
N THR A 138 21.52 37.42 4.43
CA THR A 138 21.51 38.78 3.87
C THR A 138 20.79 38.87 2.52
N GLY A 139 20.20 37.77 2.05
CA GLY A 139 19.47 37.68 0.78
C GLY A 139 20.37 37.55 -0.45
N LYS A 140 21.69 37.35 -0.29
CA LYS A 140 22.60 37.23 -1.43
C LYS A 140 22.67 35.78 -1.93
N PRO A 141 22.62 35.57 -3.26
CA PRO A 141 22.71 34.24 -3.83
C PRO A 141 24.14 33.69 -3.73
N GLN A 142 24.26 32.44 -3.30
CA GLN A 142 25.51 31.69 -3.23
C GLN A 142 25.31 30.32 -3.91
N THR A 143 26.26 29.89 -4.73
CA THR A 143 26.18 28.58 -5.39
C THR A 143 26.20 27.45 -4.37
N THR A 144 25.32 26.47 -4.54
CA THR A 144 25.27 25.28 -3.68
C THR A 144 25.41 24.00 -4.49
N ALA A 145 26.07 23.01 -3.90
CA ALA A 145 26.06 21.63 -4.40
C ALA A 145 24.82 20.84 -3.94
N TYR A 146 24.10 21.36 -2.94
CA TYR A 146 22.91 20.69 -2.39
C TYR A 146 21.73 20.83 -3.35
N GLN A 147 21.12 19.70 -3.73
CA GLN A 147 19.97 19.66 -4.63
C GLN A 147 18.88 18.79 -4.01
N CYS A 148 17.80 19.41 -3.57
CA CYS A 148 16.62 18.66 -3.16
C CYS A 148 15.84 18.19 -4.40
N PHE A 149 15.19 17.05 -4.27
CA PHE A 149 14.48 16.38 -5.35
C PHE A 149 13.25 17.17 -5.81
N SER A 150 12.56 17.84 -4.88
CA SER A 150 11.46 18.77 -5.16
C SER A 150 11.86 19.86 -6.16
N LEU A 151 13.05 20.45 -6.04
CA LEU A 151 13.55 21.45 -6.99
C LEU A 151 13.93 20.86 -8.36
N GLN A 152 14.42 19.62 -8.40
CA GLN A 152 14.68 18.93 -9.66
C GLN A 152 13.38 18.74 -10.46
N ILE A 153 12.30 18.38 -9.77
CA ILE A 153 10.96 18.26 -10.35
C ILE A 153 10.51 19.61 -10.94
N LEU A 154 10.58 20.69 -10.15
CA LEU A 154 10.14 22.02 -10.56
C LEU A 154 10.97 22.59 -11.72
N ARG A 155 12.28 22.34 -11.74
CA ARG A 155 13.17 22.76 -12.84
C ARG A 155 12.78 22.14 -14.18
N THR A 156 12.34 20.89 -14.15
CA THR A 156 12.08 20.10 -15.36
C THR A 156 10.62 20.17 -15.81
N PHE A 157 9.74 20.72 -14.98
CA PHE A 157 8.33 20.91 -15.28
C PHE A 157 8.09 22.04 -16.30
N LYS A 158 7.23 21.77 -17.30
CA LYS A 158 6.87 22.73 -18.36
C LYS A 158 5.34 22.82 -18.48
N PRO A 159 4.69 23.84 -17.88
CA PRO A 159 3.23 23.91 -17.80
C PRO A 159 2.54 24.19 -19.14
N ASN A 160 3.21 24.84 -20.10
CA ASN A 160 2.61 25.31 -21.36
C ASN A 160 3.04 24.51 -22.61
N ALA A 161 3.58 23.31 -22.45
CA ALA A 161 3.83 22.43 -23.60
C ALA A 161 2.50 21.84 -24.13
N GLN A 162 2.39 21.64 -25.45
CA GLN A 162 1.18 21.11 -26.11
C GLN A 162 0.72 19.72 -25.61
N SER A 163 1.56 19.04 -24.83
CA SER A 163 1.33 17.75 -24.17
C SER A 163 1.54 17.81 -22.64
N SER A 164 1.46 19.00 -22.02
CA SER A 164 1.84 19.16 -20.61
C SER A 164 0.89 18.42 -19.67
N MET A 165 1.47 17.55 -18.85
CA MET A 165 0.79 16.90 -17.74
C MET A 165 0.66 17.87 -16.56
N SER A 166 -0.25 17.59 -15.63
CA SER A 166 -0.34 18.33 -14.36
C SER A 166 0.96 18.20 -13.54
N LEU A 167 1.21 19.16 -12.64
CA LEU A 167 2.37 19.11 -11.75
C LEU A 167 2.37 17.86 -10.85
N ASP A 168 1.19 17.39 -10.43
CA ASP A 168 1.04 16.15 -9.66
C ASP A 168 1.50 14.93 -10.47
N ASN A 169 1.05 14.79 -11.73
CA ASN A 169 1.46 13.69 -12.61
C ASN A 169 2.95 13.76 -12.96
N TRP A 170 3.48 14.97 -13.19
CA TRP A 170 4.90 15.19 -13.42
C TRP A 170 5.73 14.76 -12.22
N THR A 171 5.31 15.16 -11.03
CA THR A 171 5.96 14.79 -9.78
C THR A 171 5.96 13.28 -9.56
N TYR A 172 4.82 12.61 -9.80
CA TYR A 172 4.72 11.16 -9.73
C TYR A 172 5.69 10.47 -10.70
N LEU A 173 5.72 10.92 -11.96
CA LEU A 173 6.63 10.40 -13.00
C LEU A 173 8.09 10.56 -12.57
N GLN A 174 8.48 11.77 -12.15
CA GLN A 174 9.84 12.06 -11.71
C GLN A 174 10.22 11.20 -10.50
N THR A 175 9.32 11.03 -9.51
CA THR A 175 9.57 10.21 -8.32
C THR A 175 9.85 8.76 -8.68
N LYS A 176 9.06 8.20 -9.59
CA LYS A 176 9.27 6.84 -10.13
C LYS A 176 10.57 6.73 -10.93
N GLN A 177 11.01 7.83 -11.54
CA GLN A 177 12.22 7.90 -12.34
C GLN A 177 13.49 8.22 -11.55
N ASN A 178 13.35 8.60 -10.28
CA ASN A 178 14.46 8.96 -9.41
C ASN A 178 15.53 7.83 -9.42
N PRO A 179 16.80 8.13 -9.78
CA PRO A 179 17.84 7.11 -9.90
C PRO A 179 18.15 6.37 -8.61
N GLU A 180 18.13 7.06 -7.47
CA GLU A 180 18.41 6.47 -6.15
C GLU A 180 17.29 5.50 -5.76
N LEU A 181 16.03 5.93 -5.92
CA LEU A 181 14.85 5.09 -5.71
C LEU A 181 14.85 3.89 -6.66
N LYS A 182 15.18 4.08 -7.96
CA LYS A 182 15.35 2.97 -8.91
C LYS A 182 16.49 2.02 -8.54
N ASN A 183 17.56 2.53 -7.93
CA ASN A 183 18.67 1.71 -7.48
C ASN A 183 18.27 0.88 -6.26
N PHE A 184 17.60 1.48 -5.28
CA PHE A 184 17.01 0.77 -4.15
C PHE A 184 16.03 -0.30 -4.61
N LEU A 185 15.04 0.06 -5.43
CA LEU A 185 14.08 -0.90 -5.98
C LEU A 185 14.78 -1.99 -6.82
N SER A 186 15.90 -1.69 -7.48
CA SER A 186 16.63 -2.74 -8.20
C SER A 186 17.22 -3.85 -7.31
N GLU A 187 17.40 -3.59 -6.01
CA GLU A 187 17.79 -4.62 -5.04
C GLU A 187 16.70 -5.68 -4.84
N PHE A 188 15.46 -5.29 -5.13
CA PHE A 188 14.27 -6.13 -5.05
C PHE A 188 13.79 -6.64 -6.43
N GLY A 189 14.58 -6.42 -7.49
CA GLY A 189 14.31 -6.94 -8.83
C GLY A 189 13.70 -5.94 -9.82
N PHE A 190 13.44 -4.68 -9.44
CA PHE A 190 12.75 -3.70 -10.29
C PHE A 190 13.66 -2.97 -11.31
N LYS A 191 14.22 -3.66 -12.31
CA LYS A 191 14.92 -3.04 -13.45
C LYS A 191 14.51 -3.70 -14.77
N GLN A 192 14.08 -2.92 -15.76
CA GLN A 192 13.87 -3.41 -17.13
C GLN A 192 15.22 -3.88 -17.71
N LEU A 193 15.44 -5.19 -17.70
CA LEU A 193 16.68 -5.83 -18.17
C LEU A 193 16.41 -6.67 -19.42
N SER A 194 17.36 -6.66 -20.36
CA SER A 194 17.40 -7.71 -21.40
C SER A 194 17.55 -9.08 -20.74
N ASP A 195 17.11 -10.15 -21.40
CA ASP A 195 17.19 -11.53 -20.86
C ASP A 195 18.59 -11.84 -20.31
N TRP A 196 19.62 -11.41 -21.03
CA TRP A 196 21.03 -11.62 -20.68
C TRP A 196 21.51 -10.71 -19.54
N ALA A 197 21.01 -9.48 -19.46
CA ALA A 197 21.31 -8.58 -18.35
C ALA A 197 20.65 -9.08 -17.05
N LEU A 198 19.46 -9.69 -17.17
CA LEU A 198 18.72 -10.31 -16.09
C LEU A 198 19.45 -11.56 -15.57
N LEU A 199 19.84 -12.47 -16.48
CA LEU A 199 20.63 -13.66 -16.14
C LEU A 199 21.99 -13.32 -15.52
N ASN A 200 22.67 -12.27 -16.00
CA ASN A 200 23.97 -11.87 -15.44
C ASN A 200 23.84 -11.29 -14.01
N ARG A 201 22.75 -10.56 -13.74
CA ARG A 201 22.50 -9.87 -12.47
C ARG A 201 21.81 -10.73 -11.41
N THR A 202 21.39 -11.95 -11.74
CA THR A 202 20.71 -12.85 -10.80
C THR A 202 21.52 -12.98 -9.51
N ARG A 203 20.93 -12.55 -8.39
CA ARG A 203 21.56 -12.57 -7.06
C ARG A 203 21.19 -13.84 -6.28
N SER A 204 21.89 -14.12 -5.19
CA SER A 204 21.76 -15.35 -4.40
C SER A 204 20.33 -15.68 -3.97
N LYS A 205 19.52 -14.68 -3.60
CA LYS A 205 18.09 -14.87 -3.22
C LYS A 205 17.23 -15.36 -4.40
N GLN A 206 17.40 -14.77 -5.59
CA GLN A 206 16.68 -15.19 -6.80
C GLN A 206 17.16 -16.56 -7.28
N LEU A 207 18.45 -16.88 -7.11
CA LEU A 207 18.98 -18.21 -7.43
C LEU A 207 18.36 -19.30 -6.56
N GLN A 208 18.09 -19.04 -5.28
CA GLN A 208 17.49 -20.02 -4.37
C GLN A 208 16.05 -20.39 -4.75
N GLN A 209 15.33 -19.50 -5.43
CA GLN A 209 13.96 -19.74 -5.91
C GLN A 209 13.90 -20.56 -7.20
N LEU A 210 15.04 -20.76 -7.87
CA LEU A 210 15.11 -21.53 -9.11
C LEU A 210 15.40 -23.01 -8.85
N ALA A 211 14.87 -23.87 -9.74
CA ALA A 211 15.18 -25.28 -9.76
C ALA A 211 16.70 -25.51 -9.88
N GLU A 212 17.20 -26.62 -9.35
CA GLU A 212 18.64 -26.94 -9.34
C GLU A 212 19.26 -26.94 -10.74
N ARG A 213 18.53 -27.45 -11.73
CA ARG A 213 18.91 -27.40 -13.14
C ARG A 213 19.08 -25.97 -13.66
N ASP A 214 18.17 -25.06 -13.30
CA ASP A 214 18.19 -23.66 -13.75
C ASP A 214 19.31 -22.87 -13.05
N ARG A 215 19.61 -23.19 -11.80
CA ARG A 215 20.80 -22.68 -11.09
C ARG A 215 22.09 -23.08 -11.82
N HIS A 216 22.17 -24.30 -12.34
CA HIS A 216 23.34 -24.74 -13.13
C HIS A 216 23.44 -24.05 -14.50
N LEU A 217 22.32 -23.76 -15.15
CA LEU A 217 22.29 -22.96 -16.38
C LEU A 217 22.82 -21.55 -16.15
N ILE A 218 22.40 -20.90 -15.06
CA ILE A 218 22.89 -19.57 -14.71
C ILE A 218 24.37 -19.61 -14.30
N ALA A 219 24.82 -20.64 -13.58
CA ALA A 219 26.23 -20.81 -13.23
C ALA A 219 27.13 -20.96 -14.47
N ALA A 220 26.69 -21.75 -15.46
CA ALA A 220 27.39 -21.88 -16.74
C ALA A 220 27.43 -20.53 -17.49
N PHE A 221 26.30 -19.81 -17.49
CA PHE A 221 26.21 -18.48 -18.08
C PHE A 221 27.16 -17.49 -17.38
N HIS A 222 27.17 -17.42 -16.04
CA HIS A 222 28.06 -16.55 -15.26
C HIS A 222 29.53 -16.86 -15.52
N ALA A 223 29.92 -18.13 -15.59
CA ALA A 223 31.31 -18.54 -15.80
C ALA A 223 31.88 -17.99 -17.12
N VAL A 224 31.08 -18.05 -18.19
CA VAL A 224 31.49 -17.58 -19.52
C VAL A 224 31.31 -16.05 -19.65
N TYR A 225 30.12 -15.53 -19.37
CA TYR A 225 29.81 -14.12 -19.59
C TYR A 225 30.56 -13.17 -18.66
N ARG A 226 30.78 -13.53 -17.38
CA ARG A 226 31.51 -12.64 -16.46
C ARG A 226 32.99 -12.62 -16.76
N ARG A 227 33.59 -13.77 -17.12
CA ARG A 227 34.97 -13.85 -17.57
C ARG A 227 35.21 -12.97 -18.79
N ASP A 228 34.38 -13.12 -19.83
CA ASP A 228 34.55 -12.36 -21.08
C ASP A 228 34.37 -10.86 -20.86
N ARG A 229 33.48 -10.46 -19.94
CA ARG A 229 33.28 -9.06 -19.56
C ARG A 229 34.42 -8.48 -18.72
N HIS A 230 35.16 -9.31 -17.97
CA HIS A 230 36.39 -8.87 -17.31
C HIS A 230 37.53 -8.66 -18.32
N GLN A 231 37.56 -9.44 -19.41
CA GLN A 231 38.57 -9.33 -20.46
C GLN A 231 38.30 -8.18 -21.44
N GLN A 232 37.02 -7.90 -21.72
CA GLN A 232 36.61 -6.73 -22.49
C GLN A 232 36.46 -5.55 -21.53
N HIS A 233 37.44 -4.65 -21.48
CA HIS A 233 37.39 -3.39 -20.72
C HIS A 233 36.30 -2.39 -21.21
N GLN A 234 35.08 -2.85 -21.50
CA GLN A 234 33.90 -2.02 -21.77
C GLN A 234 32.99 -2.00 -20.55
N GLY A 235 33.25 -1.06 -19.65
CA GLY A 235 32.45 -0.82 -18.45
C GLY A 235 31.00 -0.34 -18.70
N THR A 236 30.59 -0.09 -19.94
CA THR A 236 29.28 0.49 -20.23
C THR A 236 28.86 0.19 -21.68
N LYS A 237 27.80 -0.62 -21.89
CA LYS A 237 26.55 -0.13 -22.52
C LYS A 237 25.44 -1.16 -22.79
N ARG A 238 25.65 -2.47 -22.95
CA ARG A 238 24.54 -3.47 -23.06
C ARG A 238 25.06 -4.91 -22.91
N CYS A 239 24.27 -5.81 -22.32
CA CYS A 239 24.54 -7.26 -22.43
C CYS A 239 24.07 -7.73 -23.81
N LEU A 240 25.02 -8.09 -24.67
CA LEU A 240 24.78 -8.61 -26.03
C LEU A 240 24.34 -10.08 -26.00
N ASP A 241 23.73 -10.52 -27.10
CA ASP A 241 23.32 -11.92 -27.30
C ASP A 241 24.53 -12.89 -27.27
N PRO A 242 24.35 -14.14 -26.80
CA PRO A 242 25.44 -15.12 -26.73
C PRO A 242 25.97 -15.48 -28.11
N THR A 243 27.29 -15.44 -28.28
CA THR A 243 27.94 -15.94 -29.50
C THR A 243 27.94 -17.48 -29.54
N THR A 244 28.05 -18.06 -30.73
CA THR A 244 28.11 -19.52 -30.90
C THR A 244 29.26 -20.16 -30.11
N GLY A 245 30.41 -19.47 -30.01
CA GLY A 245 31.54 -19.92 -29.20
C GLY A 245 31.23 -19.97 -27.70
N GLN A 246 30.56 -18.95 -27.17
CA GLN A 246 30.14 -18.89 -25.77
C GLN A 246 29.13 -19.99 -25.43
N LEU A 247 28.18 -20.28 -26.34
CA LEU A 247 27.21 -21.37 -26.14
C LEU A 247 27.88 -22.74 -26.10
N GLN A 248 28.87 -22.98 -26.97
CA GLN A 248 29.63 -24.24 -26.98
C GLN A 248 30.39 -24.45 -25.67
N GLU A 249 30.94 -23.37 -25.11
CA GLU A 249 31.64 -23.40 -23.83
C GLU A 249 30.68 -23.67 -22.66
N MET A 250 29.52 -23.00 -22.63
CA MET A 250 28.48 -23.26 -21.63
C MET A 250 27.99 -24.71 -21.69
N VAL A 251 27.79 -25.28 -22.89
CA VAL A 251 27.42 -26.70 -23.07
C VAL A 251 28.50 -27.61 -22.48
N THR A 252 29.78 -27.28 -22.66
CA THR A 252 30.89 -28.06 -22.10
C THR A 252 30.89 -28.00 -20.58
N TYR A 253 30.64 -26.82 -20.00
CA TYR A 253 30.49 -26.62 -18.56
C TYR A 253 29.31 -27.43 -17.98
N LEU A 254 28.19 -27.47 -18.69
CA LEU A 254 26.98 -28.21 -18.27
C LEU A 254 27.18 -29.73 -18.36
N LYS A 255 27.89 -30.23 -19.38
CA LYS A 255 28.24 -31.64 -19.51
C LYS A 255 29.07 -32.14 -18.32
N ALA A 256 30.00 -31.33 -17.82
CA ALA A 256 30.79 -31.65 -16.63
C ALA A 256 29.94 -31.78 -15.34
N ARG A 257 28.69 -31.31 -15.36
CA ARG A 257 27.70 -31.41 -14.27
C ARG A 257 26.54 -32.37 -14.59
N ASN A 258 26.75 -33.31 -15.52
CA ASN A 258 25.76 -34.29 -15.98
C ASN A 258 24.50 -33.67 -16.64
N ILE A 259 24.59 -32.45 -17.17
CA ILE A 259 23.49 -31.80 -17.91
C ILE A 259 23.82 -31.82 -19.41
N THR A 260 23.08 -32.61 -20.18
CA THR A 260 23.26 -32.74 -21.64
C THR A 260 22.27 -31.85 -22.37
N ILE A 261 22.75 -30.80 -23.04
CA ILE A 261 21.93 -29.84 -23.80
C ILE A 261 22.67 -29.49 -25.10
N GLN A 262 21.95 -29.37 -26.20
CA GLN A 262 22.53 -28.93 -27.47
C GLN A 262 22.66 -27.39 -27.53
N PRO A 263 23.67 -26.80 -28.19
CA PRO A 263 23.91 -25.35 -28.19
C PRO A 263 22.71 -24.50 -28.65
N ASN A 264 21.97 -24.99 -29.65
CA ASN A 264 20.74 -24.41 -30.20
C ASN A 264 19.55 -24.52 -29.23
N GLN A 265 19.51 -25.53 -28.36
CA GLN A 265 18.51 -25.64 -27.30
C GLN A 265 18.87 -24.80 -26.07
N LEU A 266 20.17 -24.55 -25.84
CA LEU A 266 20.65 -23.78 -24.70
C LEU A 266 20.14 -22.33 -24.70
N ILE A 267 20.06 -21.68 -25.87
CA ILE A 267 19.46 -20.33 -25.98
C ILE A 267 18.01 -20.33 -25.52
N THR A 268 17.23 -21.33 -25.94
CA THR A 268 15.81 -21.44 -25.59
C THR A 268 15.64 -21.68 -24.09
N GLU A 269 16.48 -22.53 -23.50
CA GLU A 269 16.48 -22.78 -22.07
C GLU A 269 16.91 -21.55 -21.25
N LEU A 270 17.94 -20.82 -21.68
CA LEU A 270 18.34 -19.58 -21.02
C LEU A 270 17.25 -18.49 -21.12
N ARG A 271 16.58 -18.37 -22.28
CA ARG A 271 15.43 -17.47 -22.43
C ARG A 271 14.26 -17.90 -21.54
N ARG A 272 13.98 -19.19 -21.42
CA ARG A 272 12.97 -19.72 -20.48
C ARG A 272 13.30 -19.34 -19.04
N VAL A 273 14.55 -19.51 -18.62
CA VAL A 273 15.01 -19.12 -17.27
C VAL A 273 14.94 -17.60 -17.09
N ALA A 274 15.29 -16.80 -18.11
CA ALA A 274 15.10 -15.35 -18.07
C ALA A 274 13.60 -14.98 -17.96
N LEU A 275 12.71 -15.72 -18.61
CA LEU A 275 11.26 -15.52 -18.55
C LEU A 275 10.70 -15.86 -17.15
N GLN A 276 11.20 -16.93 -16.52
CA GLN A 276 10.92 -17.23 -15.11
C GLN A 276 11.47 -16.13 -14.19
N LEU A 277 12.70 -15.66 -14.43
CA LEU A 277 13.27 -14.53 -13.69
C LEU A 277 12.46 -13.24 -13.88
N ARG A 278 11.82 -13.05 -15.05
CA ARG A 278 10.92 -11.94 -15.33
C ARG A 278 9.56 -12.03 -14.66
N GLN A 279 9.08 -13.24 -14.33
CA GLN A 279 7.88 -13.37 -13.50
C GLN A 279 8.10 -12.76 -12.11
N PHE A 280 9.35 -12.69 -11.64
CA PHE A 280 9.75 -11.96 -10.44
C PHE A 280 10.07 -10.46 -10.70
N ASP A 281 10.02 -9.99 -11.95
CA ASP A 281 10.27 -8.60 -12.36
C ASP A 281 8.94 -7.93 -12.74
N LEU A 282 8.25 -7.37 -11.74
CA LEU A 282 6.88 -6.85 -11.83
C LEU A 282 6.69 -5.68 -12.83
N TRP A 283 7.76 -5.05 -13.32
CA TRP A 283 7.66 -4.04 -14.39
C TRP A 283 7.33 -4.63 -15.76
N SER A 284 7.52 -5.92 -15.95
CA SER A 284 7.19 -6.61 -17.20
C SER A 284 5.69 -6.63 -17.52
N HIS A 285 4.83 -6.36 -16.53
CA HIS A 285 3.36 -6.42 -16.68
C HIS A 285 2.69 -5.05 -16.90
N ARG A 286 3.46 -3.96 -17.11
CA ARG A 286 2.87 -2.65 -17.42
C ARG A 286 3.48 -1.98 -18.65
N VAL A 287 2.58 -1.38 -19.42
CA VAL A 287 2.88 -0.58 -20.61
C VAL A 287 3.85 0.55 -20.24
N PRO A 288 5.00 0.68 -20.94
CA PRO A 288 5.92 1.80 -20.76
C PRO A 288 5.19 3.13 -20.92
N LEU A 289 5.33 4.02 -19.93
CA LEU A 289 4.79 5.39 -19.96
C LEU A 289 5.37 6.20 -21.12
N GLU A 290 6.56 5.80 -21.59
CA GLU A 290 7.31 6.41 -22.68
C GLU A 290 7.43 5.42 -23.84
N VAL A 291 7.24 5.91 -25.06
CA VAL A 291 7.60 5.27 -26.32
C VAL A 291 8.81 6.03 -26.85
N GLU A 292 9.86 5.31 -27.22
CA GLU A 292 10.96 5.92 -27.96
C GLU A 292 10.43 6.32 -29.34
N ASP A 293 10.55 7.61 -29.65
CA ASP A 293 10.29 8.12 -30.98
C ASP A 293 11.34 7.52 -31.93
N PRO A 294 10.92 6.73 -32.93
CA PRO A 294 11.85 5.99 -33.78
C PRO A 294 12.66 6.89 -34.72
N GLU A 295 12.29 8.17 -34.90
CA GLU A 295 13.01 9.11 -35.78
C GLU A 295 14.01 10.00 -35.02
N THR A 296 13.67 10.40 -33.80
CA THR A 296 14.48 11.33 -32.99
C THR A 296 15.25 10.66 -31.86
N GLY A 297 14.85 9.44 -31.45
CA GLY A 297 15.42 8.74 -30.30
C GLY A 297 15.01 9.34 -28.95
N ASP A 298 14.14 10.34 -28.95
CA ASP A 298 13.60 10.98 -27.75
C ASP A 298 12.51 10.11 -27.13
N ARG A 299 12.45 10.11 -25.79
CA ARG A 299 11.44 9.36 -25.04
C ARG A 299 10.17 10.22 -24.94
N LEU A 300 9.15 9.88 -25.74
CA LEU A 300 7.86 10.56 -25.75
C LEU A 300 6.85 9.82 -24.89
N ILE A 301 6.05 10.55 -24.11
CA ILE A 301 5.02 9.94 -23.26
C ILE A 301 3.81 9.55 -24.11
N ARG A 302 3.25 8.36 -23.86
CA ARG A 302 2.07 7.86 -24.60
C ARG A 302 0.87 8.79 -24.43
N SER A 303 0.31 9.23 -25.55
CA SER A 303 -0.87 10.10 -25.62
C SER A 303 -2.18 9.44 -25.14
N GLU A 304 -2.18 8.12 -24.95
CA GLU A 304 -3.36 7.29 -24.61
C GLU A 304 -3.60 7.14 -23.10
N LEU A 305 -2.74 7.71 -22.25
CA LEU A 305 -2.92 7.63 -20.80
C LEU A 305 -3.98 8.64 -20.35
N PRO A 306 -4.95 8.26 -19.48
CA PRO A 306 -5.89 9.19 -18.89
C PRO A 306 -5.13 10.36 -18.25
N GLN A 307 -5.52 11.59 -18.55
CA GLN A 307 -4.86 12.80 -18.04
C GLN A 307 -4.92 12.93 -16.49
N ASP A 308 -5.63 12.02 -15.82
CA ASP A 308 -6.07 12.11 -14.42
C ASP A 308 -5.68 10.88 -13.54
N ILE A 309 -4.45 10.38 -13.67
CA ILE A 309 -3.92 9.36 -12.74
C ILE A 309 -3.84 9.90 -11.27
N ALA A 310 -3.85 11.22 -11.10
CA ALA A 310 -3.82 11.87 -9.79
C ALA A 310 -5.20 11.95 -9.10
N SER A 311 -6.33 12.02 -9.81
CA SER A 311 -7.65 12.18 -9.18
C SER A 311 -8.40 10.88 -8.90
N GLU A 312 -8.08 9.78 -9.58
CA GLU A 312 -8.71 8.46 -9.33
C GLU A 312 -8.03 7.64 -8.23
N PHE A 313 -6.86 8.05 -7.75
CA PHE A 313 -6.13 7.37 -6.68
C PHE A 313 -5.91 8.31 -5.50
N ASP A 314 -6.98 8.56 -4.75
CA ASP A 314 -6.85 9.00 -3.36
C ASP A 314 -6.42 7.78 -2.54
N VAL A 315 -5.11 7.67 -2.33
CA VAL A 315 -4.48 6.56 -1.58
C VAL A 315 -5.07 6.47 -0.18
N GLU A 316 -5.49 7.59 0.42
CA GLU A 316 -6.10 7.58 1.76
C GLU A 316 -7.51 6.98 1.71
N GLN A 317 -8.31 7.28 0.69
CA GLN A 317 -9.63 6.64 0.51
C GLN A 317 -9.49 5.15 0.21
N GLN A 318 -8.49 4.75 -0.58
CA GLN A 318 -8.28 3.35 -0.89
C GLN A 318 -7.73 2.56 0.31
N GLU A 319 -6.81 3.14 1.09
CA GLU A 319 -6.35 2.54 2.35
C GLU A 319 -7.49 2.40 3.36
N GLN A 320 -8.39 3.38 3.44
CA GLN A 320 -9.60 3.30 4.26
C GLN A 320 -10.52 2.19 3.76
N GLN A 321 -10.75 2.09 2.46
CA GLN A 321 -11.59 1.07 1.85
C GLN A 321 -11.02 -0.34 2.09
N GLU A 322 -9.72 -0.54 1.94
CA GLU A 322 -9.05 -1.81 2.25
C GLU A 322 -9.17 -2.19 3.73
N MET A 323 -9.00 -1.22 4.63
CA MET A 323 -9.14 -1.45 6.06
C MET A 323 -10.58 -1.83 6.43
N LEU A 324 -11.57 -1.21 5.79
CA LEU A 324 -12.98 -1.55 5.94
C LEU A 324 -13.30 -2.93 5.36
N GLU A 325 -12.80 -3.27 4.18
CA GLU A 325 -12.96 -4.61 3.59
C GLU A 325 -12.32 -5.69 4.45
N PHE A 326 -11.11 -5.42 4.96
CA PHE A 326 -10.45 -6.30 5.91
C PHE A 326 -11.28 -6.45 7.19
N PHE A 327 -11.78 -5.35 7.75
CA PHE A 327 -12.66 -5.38 8.92
C PHE A 327 -13.90 -6.25 8.69
N HIS A 328 -14.67 -6.03 7.63
CA HIS A 328 -15.87 -6.81 7.34
C HIS A 328 -15.54 -8.30 7.13
N LYS A 329 -14.44 -8.60 6.45
CA LYS A 329 -13.96 -9.98 6.28
C LYS A 329 -13.62 -10.63 7.63
N GLN A 330 -12.89 -9.93 8.49
CA GLN A 330 -12.56 -10.44 9.83
C GLN A 330 -13.82 -10.58 10.70
N LEU A 331 -14.78 -9.66 10.57
CA LEU A 331 -16.03 -9.68 11.31
C LEU A 331 -16.84 -10.94 10.98
N GLN A 332 -16.98 -11.28 9.70
CA GLN A 332 -17.65 -12.51 9.26
C GLN A 332 -16.94 -13.77 9.76
N LEU A 333 -15.62 -13.85 9.60
CA LEU A 333 -14.83 -15.00 10.05
C LEU A 333 -14.92 -15.18 11.58
N ALA A 334 -14.81 -14.08 12.32
CA ALA A 334 -14.90 -14.07 13.78
C ALA A 334 -16.29 -14.46 14.27
N LEU A 335 -17.36 -14.05 13.58
CA LEU A 335 -18.73 -14.46 13.90
C LEU A 335 -18.89 -15.98 13.82
N VAL A 336 -18.48 -16.58 12.70
CA VAL A 336 -18.55 -18.04 12.48
C VAL A 336 -17.77 -18.79 13.56
N HIS A 337 -16.54 -18.35 13.82
CA HIS A 337 -15.68 -18.97 14.84
C HIS A 337 -16.28 -18.83 16.24
N SER A 338 -16.83 -17.66 16.57
CA SER A 338 -17.40 -17.37 17.88
C SER A 338 -18.68 -18.17 18.15
N ILE A 339 -19.54 -18.37 17.14
CA ILE A 339 -20.72 -19.25 17.25
C ILE A 339 -20.29 -20.68 17.56
N LYS A 340 -19.34 -21.22 16.79
CA LYS A 340 -18.79 -22.57 17.00
C LYS A 340 -18.20 -22.73 18.40
N GLN A 341 -17.39 -21.76 18.81
CA GLN A 341 -16.76 -21.76 20.13
C GLN A 341 -17.82 -21.70 21.24
N ALA A 342 -18.77 -20.75 21.18
CA ALA A 342 -19.78 -20.57 22.22
C ALA A 342 -20.68 -21.81 22.39
N ILE A 343 -21.07 -22.45 21.29
CA ILE A 343 -21.87 -23.70 21.32
C ILE A 343 -21.05 -24.84 21.94
N SER A 344 -19.80 -25.02 21.50
CA SER A 344 -18.90 -26.05 22.04
C SER A 344 -18.65 -25.89 23.54
N ASP A 345 -18.37 -24.65 23.97
CA ASP A 345 -18.13 -24.31 25.37
C ASP A 345 -19.39 -24.54 26.21
N ARG A 346 -20.57 -24.19 25.69
CA ARG A 346 -21.84 -24.42 26.38
C ARG A 346 -22.17 -25.90 26.52
N ILE A 347 -21.97 -26.71 25.48
CA ILE A 347 -22.16 -28.17 25.55
C ILE A 347 -21.19 -28.77 26.58
N THR A 348 -19.94 -28.33 26.58
CA THR A 348 -18.92 -28.79 27.53
C THR A 348 -19.30 -28.43 28.97
N TYR A 349 -19.80 -27.21 29.20
CA TYR A 349 -20.32 -26.79 30.49
C TYR A 349 -21.51 -27.64 30.95
N LEU A 350 -22.49 -27.87 30.07
CA LEU A 350 -23.67 -28.69 30.38
C LEU A 350 -23.25 -30.12 30.76
N LYS A 351 -22.36 -30.75 29.98
CA LYS A 351 -21.83 -32.11 30.27
C LYS A 351 -21.16 -32.22 31.64
N LYS A 352 -20.47 -31.17 32.10
CA LYS A 352 -19.80 -31.14 33.41
C LYS A 352 -20.74 -30.78 34.57
N SER A 353 -21.93 -30.27 34.28
CA SER A 353 -22.87 -29.80 35.29
C SER A 353 -23.62 -30.95 35.96
N LYS A 354 -23.57 -31.04 37.29
CA LYS A 354 -24.26 -32.09 38.08
C LYS A 354 -25.78 -32.12 37.85
N GLY A 355 -26.40 -30.98 37.55
CA GLY A 355 -27.85 -30.87 37.39
C GLY A 355 -28.35 -30.79 35.94
N TYR A 356 -27.46 -30.52 34.98
CA TYR A 356 -27.85 -30.26 33.59
C TYR A 356 -27.18 -31.17 32.55
N ALA A 357 -26.32 -32.11 32.97
CA ALA A 357 -25.63 -33.05 32.07
C ALA A 357 -26.60 -33.85 31.19
N ALA A 358 -27.76 -34.24 31.71
CA ALA A 358 -28.79 -35.00 30.99
C ALA A 358 -29.50 -34.21 29.86
N PHE A 359 -29.18 -32.93 29.68
CA PHE A 359 -29.74 -32.07 28.63
C PHE A 359 -28.69 -31.59 27.63
N ALA A 360 -27.42 -31.99 27.77
CA ALA A 360 -26.35 -31.54 26.88
C ALA A 360 -26.58 -31.99 25.43
N ASP A 361 -27.14 -33.18 25.23
CA ASP A 361 -27.58 -33.74 23.96
C ASP A 361 -28.80 -33.00 23.37
N ARG A 362 -29.60 -32.34 24.21
CA ARG A 362 -30.78 -31.56 23.80
C ARG A 362 -30.47 -30.12 23.42
N PHE A 363 -29.22 -29.66 23.62
CA PHE A 363 -28.83 -28.28 23.38
C PHE A 363 -28.94 -27.90 21.89
N ILE A 364 -28.28 -28.65 21.00
CA ILE A 364 -28.33 -28.40 19.55
C ILE A 364 -29.76 -28.52 18.99
N PRO A 365 -30.52 -29.60 19.26
CA PRO A 365 -31.92 -29.69 18.85
C PRO A 365 -32.78 -28.52 19.36
N GLY A 366 -32.56 -28.07 20.59
CA GLY A 366 -33.29 -26.94 21.16
C GLY A 366 -32.95 -25.60 20.51
N LEU A 367 -31.70 -25.38 20.12
CA LEU A 367 -31.33 -24.21 19.33
C LEU A 367 -31.96 -24.25 17.93
N HIS A 368 -32.01 -25.42 17.28
CA HIS A 368 -32.67 -25.58 15.99
C HIS A 368 -34.19 -25.29 16.07
N LEU A 369 -34.87 -25.78 17.12
CA LEU A 369 -36.29 -25.44 17.34
C LEU A 369 -36.49 -23.93 17.59
N TYR A 370 -35.56 -23.29 18.31
CA TYR A 370 -35.67 -21.88 18.67
C TYR A 370 -35.38 -20.94 17.50
N TYR A 371 -34.26 -21.15 16.80
CA TYR A 371 -33.77 -20.26 15.74
C TYR A 371 -34.32 -20.63 14.37
N SER A 372 -34.28 -21.91 13.97
CA SER A 372 -34.75 -22.33 12.64
C SER A 372 -36.28 -22.40 12.53
N GLN A 373 -36.96 -22.80 13.60
CA GLN A 373 -38.43 -22.99 13.60
C GLN A 373 -39.19 -21.89 14.36
N GLY A 374 -38.49 -20.95 15.01
CA GLY A 374 -39.10 -19.83 15.73
C GLY A 374 -39.89 -20.21 16.99
N ILE A 375 -39.83 -21.46 17.43
CA ILE A 375 -40.67 -21.99 18.52
C ILE A 375 -40.27 -21.30 19.85
N PRO A 376 -41.23 -20.85 20.67
CA PRO A 376 -40.93 -20.21 21.95
C PRO A 376 -40.43 -21.24 22.99
N LEU A 377 -39.55 -20.80 23.90
CA LEU A 377 -38.94 -21.66 24.92
C LEU A 377 -39.93 -22.46 25.77
N LYS A 378 -41.16 -21.97 25.94
CA LYS A 378 -42.21 -22.65 26.71
C LYS A 378 -42.64 -23.94 26.01
N GLU A 379 -42.84 -23.87 24.69
CA GLU A 379 -43.23 -25.02 23.87
C GLU A 379 -42.04 -25.96 23.63
N ILE A 380 -40.82 -25.41 23.49
CA ILE A 380 -39.60 -26.22 23.41
C ILE A 380 -39.40 -27.08 24.66
N ALA A 381 -39.75 -26.56 25.85
CA ALA A 381 -39.64 -27.32 27.09
C ALA A 381 -40.46 -28.61 27.03
N ASP A 382 -41.67 -28.54 26.48
CA ASP A 382 -42.56 -29.70 26.34
C ASP A 382 -42.01 -30.68 25.29
N LEU A 383 -41.59 -30.16 24.12
CA LEU A 383 -41.01 -30.97 23.03
C LEU A 383 -39.75 -31.73 23.44
N LEU A 384 -38.89 -31.10 24.23
CA LEU A 384 -37.63 -31.66 24.69
C LEU A 384 -37.72 -32.30 26.08
N LYS A 385 -38.93 -32.60 26.60
CA LYS A 385 -39.16 -33.27 27.89
C LYS A 385 -38.39 -32.62 29.05
N MET A 386 -38.45 -31.30 29.13
CA MET A 386 -37.93 -30.50 30.23
C MET A 386 -39.06 -30.19 31.23
N SER A 387 -38.72 -29.88 32.48
CA SER A 387 -39.69 -29.61 33.55
C SER A 387 -40.47 -28.31 33.38
N GLY A 388 -40.18 -27.53 32.34
CA GLY A 388 -40.90 -26.30 31.98
C GLY A 388 -39.97 -25.17 31.49
N TRP A 389 -40.57 -24.01 31.23
CA TRP A 389 -39.89 -22.84 30.65
C TRP A 389 -38.61 -22.42 31.39
N ALA A 390 -38.61 -22.47 32.73
CA ALA A 390 -37.44 -22.08 33.53
C ALA A 390 -36.22 -22.98 33.27
N GLN A 391 -36.43 -24.27 33.04
CA GLN A 391 -35.34 -25.21 32.71
C GLN A 391 -34.86 -25.00 31.27
N ALA A 392 -35.79 -24.86 30.31
CA ALA A 392 -35.44 -24.56 28.91
C ALA A 392 -34.63 -23.26 28.79
N ARG A 393 -35.01 -22.20 29.52
CA ARG A 393 -34.27 -20.94 29.57
C ARG A 393 -32.86 -21.13 30.12
N ARG A 394 -32.65 -21.92 31.17
CA ARG A 394 -31.32 -22.17 31.73
C ARG A 394 -30.46 -23.06 30.83
N VAL A 395 -31.03 -24.02 30.13
CA VAL A 395 -30.28 -24.92 29.24
C VAL A 395 -29.87 -24.19 27.96
N LEU A 396 -30.85 -23.63 27.23
CA LEU A 396 -30.64 -23.03 25.91
C LEU A 396 -30.12 -21.60 25.97
N ASN A 397 -30.56 -20.84 26.98
CA ASN A 397 -30.28 -19.42 27.22
C ASN A 397 -29.85 -18.57 25.99
N PRO A 398 -30.75 -18.37 25.00
CA PRO A 398 -30.40 -17.69 23.75
C PRO A 398 -29.85 -16.28 23.95
N GLY A 399 -30.34 -15.57 24.98
CA GLY A 399 -29.86 -14.23 25.34
C GLY A 399 -28.45 -14.21 25.95
N GLU A 400 -28.04 -15.24 26.68
CA GLU A 400 -26.65 -15.38 27.14
C GLU A 400 -25.75 -15.82 25.99
N LEU A 401 -26.24 -16.71 25.13
CA LEU A 401 -25.49 -17.21 23.97
C LEU A 401 -25.07 -16.07 23.02
N ILE A 402 -26.01 -15.22 22.62
CA ILE A 402 -25.72 -14.08 21.75
C ILE A 402 -24.70 -13.10 22.38
N ASN A 403 -24.80 -12.86 23.70
CA ASN A 403 -23.86 -11.99 24.42
C ASN A 403 -22.44 -12.57 24.46
N ILE A 404 -22.32 -13.89 24.65
CA ILE A 404 -21.03 -14.59 24.60
C ILE A 404 -20.46 -14.51 23.19
N VAL A 405 -21.26 -14.81 22.16
CA VAL A 405 -20.82 -14.73 20.75
C VAL A 405 -20.36 -13.32 20.41
N ARG A 406 -21.12 -12.29 20.77
CA ARG A 406 -20.75 -10.88 20.59
C ARG A 406 -19.39 -10.56 21.21
N THR A 407 -19.20 -10.92 22.48
CA THR A 407 -17.95 -10.66 23.20
C THR A 407 -16.76 -11.35 22.54
N LEU A 408 -16.93 -12.61 22.10
CA LEU A 408 -15.89 -13.37 21.41
C LEU A 408 -15.57 -12.78 20.03
N THR A 409 -16.59 -12.38 19.27
CA THR A 409 -16.44 -11.78 17.94
C THR A 409 -15.66 -10.47 18.02
N ILE A 410 -16.06 -9.54 18.90
CA ILE A 410 -15.39 -8.25 19.07
C ILE A 410 -13.93 -8.45 19.46
N ARG A 411 -13.66 -9.35 20.42
CA ARG A 411 -12.29 -9.65 20.85
C ARG A 411 -11.42 -10.16 19.69
N GLN A 412 -11.93 -11.10 18.90
CA GLN A 412 -11.19 -11.67 17.76
C GLN A 412 -10.93 -10.62 16.68
N VAL A 413 -11.92 -9.79 16.35
CA VAL A 413 -11.74 -8.72 15.36
C VAL A 413 -10.71 -7.70 15.85
N LEU A 414 -10.77 -7.29 17.13
CA LEU A 414 -9.80 -6.38 17.73
C LEU A 414 -8.37 -6.93 17.63
N GLU A 415 -8.15 -8.19 17.95
CA GLU A 415 -6.83 -8.83 17.83
C GLU A 415 -6.30 -8.82 16.39
N GLN A 416 -7.15 -9.08 15.39
CA GLN A 416 -6.74 -9.07 13.98
C GLN A 416 -6.48 -7.65 13.46
N MET A 417 -7.30 -6.68 13.88
CA MET A 417 -7.12 -5.27 13.53
C MET A 417 -5.83 -4.71 14.13
N LEU A 418 -5.48 -5.07 15.36
CA LEU A 418 -4.23 -4.66 15.99
C LEU A 418 -3.01 -5.24 15.26
N LYS A 419 -3.06 -6.52 14.85
CA LYS A 419 -2.00 -7.12 14.01
C LYS A 419 -1.86 -6.39 12.68
N LYS A 420 -2.98 -6.11 12.01
CA LYS A 420 -2.95 -5.38 10.73
C LYS A 420 -2.42 -3.95 10.88
N ALA A 421 -2.75 -3.29 11.98
CA ALA A 421 -2.27 -1.95 12.30
C ALA A 421 -0.76 -1.93 12.59
N GLU A 422 -0.23 -2.96 13.27
CA GLU A 422 1.22 -3.15 13.45
C GLU A 422 1.91 -3.40 12.11
N GLU A 423 1.38 -4.28 11.28
CA GLU A 423 1.92 -4.56 9.94
C GLU A 423 2.00 -3.31 9.07
N LYS A 424 0.99 -2.43 9.15
CA LYS A 424 0.97 -1.14 8.44
C LYS A 424 1.76 -0.03 9.18
N GLY A 425 2.37 -0.34 10.33
CA GLY A 425 3.15 0.61 11.13
C GLY A 425 2.33 1.73 11.77
N LEU A 426 1.02 1.59 11.87
CA LEU A 426 0.08 2.59 12.40
C LEU A 426 0.13 2.68 13.94
N THR A 427 0.47 1.58 14.61
CA THR A 427 0.60 1.50 16.07
C THR A 427 1.66 0.47 16.47
N ALA A 428 2.31 0.70 17.61
CA ALA A 428 3.21 -0.29 18.23
C ALA A 428 2.41 -1.32 19.03
N LEU A 429 2.98 -2.51 19.26
CA LEU A 429 2.43 -3.51 20.18
C LEU A 429 3.27 -3.53 21.47
N PRO A 430 2.71 -3.15 22.64
CA PRO A 430 1.32 -2.81 22.90
C PRO A 430 0.93 -1.38 22.47
N PRO A 431 -0.31 -1.16 21.99
CA PRO A 431 -0.80 0.15 21.59
C PRO A 431 -0.96 1.09 22.79
N GLN A 432 -0.97 2.40 22.52
CA GLN A 432 -1.32 3.40 23.54
C GLN A 432 -2.74 3.12 24.09
N PRO A 433 -2.98 3.26 25.41
CA PRO A 433 -4.27 2.92 26.03
C PRO A 433 -5.47 3.59 25.35
N ASP A 434 -5.37 4.89 25.08
CA ASP A 434 -6.45 5.67 24.44
C ASP A 434 -6.76 5.19 23.02
N TYR A 435 -5.74 4.72 22.28
CA TYR A 435 -5.92 4.18 20.94
C TYR A 435 -6.68 2.85 20.98
N LEU A 436 -6.31 1.97 21.90
CA LEU A 436 -6.97 0.68 22.08
C LEU A 436 -8.42 0.86 22.52
N GLU A 437 -8.69 1.77 23.45
CA GLU A 437 -10.05 2.07 23.91
C GLU A 437 -10.93 2.59 22.76
N ASN A 438 -10.41 3.53 21.96
CA ASN A 438 -11.15 4.09 20.83
C ASN A 438 -11.41 3.05 19.73
N LEU A 439 -10.42 2.22 19.40
CA LEU A 439 -10.57 1.16 18.41
C LEU A 439 -11.59 0.10 18.87
N ALA A 440 -11.53 -0.30 20.13
CA ALA A 440 -12.49 -1.25 20.70
C ALA A 440 -13.92 -0.70 20.63
N LYS A 441 -14.15 0.57 21.00
CA LYS A 441 -15.45 1.23 20.91
C LYS A 441 -15.98 1.30 19.48
N GLN A 442 -15.13 1.59 18.49
CA GLN A 442 -15.53 1.65 17.08
C GLN A 442 -15.90 0.27 16.54
N ILE A 443 -15.08 -0.75 16.84
CA ILE A 443 -15.36 -2.15 16.45
C ILE A 443 -16.67 -2.61 17.07
N GLU A 444 -16.89 -2.30 18.36
CA GLU A 444 -18.11 -2.67 19.07
C GLU A 444 -19.35 -2.02 18.44
N ALA A 445 -19.30 -0.70 18.17
CA ALA A 445 -20.41 0.03 17.56
C ALA A 445 -20.76 -0.51 16.15
N LEU A 446 -19.75 -0.80 15.33
CA LEU A 446 -19.96 -1.35 13.98
C LEU A 446 -20.48 -2.79 14.04
N ALA A 447 -19.88 -3.66 14.87
CA ALA A 447 -20.34 -5.03 15.02
C ALA A 447 -21.78 -5.12 15.53
N ASP A 448 -22.17 -4.21 16.44
CA ASP A 448 -23.55 -4.10 16.90
C ASP A 448 -24.49 -3.68 15.78
N ALA A 449 -24.15 -2.62 15.04
CA ALA A 449 -24.95 -2.14 13.93
C ALA A 449 -25.13 -3.19 12.82
N ASP A 450 -24.06 -3.90 12.47
CA ASP A 450 -24.05 -4.83 11.33
C ASP A 450 -24.63 -6.22 11.65
N ILE A 451 -24.54 -6.67 12.92
CA ILE A 451 -24.85 -8.07 13.28
C ILE A 451 -25.77 -8.17 14.48
N PHE A 452 -25.45 -7.53 15.61
CA PHE A 452 -26.03 -7.91 16.90
C PHE A 452 -27.30 -7.14 17.27
N GLN A 453 -27.48 -5.90 16.81
CA GLN A 453 -28.64 -5.07 17.14
C GLN A 453 -29.95 -5.75 16.73
N GLU A 454 -30.08 -6.14 15.46
CA GLU A 454 -31.25 -6.87 14.96
C GLU A 454 -31.45 -8.20 15.71
N ALA A 455 -30.35 -8.91 16.00
CA ALA A 455 -30.41 -10.20 16.69
C ALA A 455 -30.90 -10.08 18.15
N PHE A 456 -30.53 -9.00 18.85
CA PHE A 456 -31.07 -8.70 20.17
C PHE A 456 -32.56 -8.35 20.09
N GLU A 457 -32.95 -7.53 19.11
CA GLU A 457 -34.35 -7.16 18.88
C GLU A 457 -35.23 -8.39 18.59
N GLU A 458 -34.73 -9.34 17.79
CA GLU A 458 -35.41 -10.61 17.48
C GLU A 458 -35.66 -11.49 18.71
N ILE A 459 -34.70 -11.53 19.64
CA ILE A 459 -34.84 -12.29 20.88
C ILE A 459 -35.86 -11.63 21.82
N GLN A 460 -35.98 -10.30 21.77
CA GLN A 460 -36.97 -9.53 22.55
C GLN A 460 -38.36 -9.51 21.91
N ALA A 461 -38.45 -9.66 20.59
CA ALA A 461 -39.71 -9.77 19.86
C ALA A 461 -40.42 -11.07 20.26
N GLY A 462 -41.45 -10.96 21.11
CA GLY A 462 -42.13 -12.09 21.76
C GLY A 462 -42.71 -13.16 20.81
N LYS A 463 -44.01 -13.06 20.45
CA LYS A 463 -44.68 -14.03 19.56
C LYS A 463 -44.57 -13.58 18.09
N ASN A 464 -44.50 -14.53 17.16
CA ASN A 464 -44.35 -14.33 15.69
C ASN A 464 -43.02 -13.72 15.24
N ARG A 465 -41.94 -13.94 16.00
CA ARG A 465 -40.59 -13.55 15.59
C ARG A 465 -40.13 -14.30 14.35
N LEU A 466 -39.52 -13.57 13.42
CA LEU A 466 -38.80 -14.13 12.29
C LEU A 466 -37.32 -13.99 12.61
N MET A 467 -36.60 -15.10 12.67
CA MET A 467 -35.16 -15.15 12.96
C MET A 467 -34.38 -14.92 11.66
N LYS A 468 -34.20 -13.66 11.28
CA LYS A 468 -33.62 -13.23 10.01
C LYS A 468 -32.33 -12.44 10.16
N SER A 469 -31.93 -12.07 11.37
CA SER A 469 -30.66 -11.38 11.63
C SER A 469 -29.49 -12.19 11.11
N VAL A 470 -28.40 -11.49 10.76
CA VAL A 470 -27.15 -12.11 10.28
C VAL A 470 -26.66 -13.17 11.28
N TYR A 471 -26.73 -12.88 12.58
CA TYR A 471 -26.40 -13.83 13.64
C TYR A 471 -27.29 -15.08 13.60
N ALA A 472 -28.62 -14.91 13.50
CA ALA A 472 -29.54 -16.04 13.50
C ALA A 472 -29.35 -16.92 12.26
N GLN A 473 -29.18 -16.33 11.07
CA GLN A 473 -28.91 -17.06 9.84
C GLN A 473 -27.60 -17.86 9.93
N GLN A 474 -26.53 -17.23 10.41
CA GLN A 474 -25.23 -17.90 10.53
C GLN A 474 -25.26 -19.03 11.57
N LEU A 475 -26.02 -18.85 12.65
CA LEU A 475 -26.21 -19.88 13.66
C LEU A 475 -27.06 -21.04 13.12
N CYS A 476 -28.13 -20.78 12.38
CA CYS A 476 -28.91 -21.83 11.70
C CYS A 476 -28.04 -22.62 10.73
N PHE A 477 -27.23 -21.95 9.91
CA PHE A 477 -26.29 -22.61 8.99
C PHE A 477 -25.34 -23.57 9.73
N TYR A 478 -24.76 -23.11 10.85
CA TYR A 478 -23.90 -23.96 11.69
C TYR A 478 -24.63 -25.14 12.35
N LEU A 479 -25.93 -25.03 12.61
CA LEU A 479 -26.74 -26.13 13.19
C LEU A 479 -27.17 -27.17 12.13
N GLU A 480 -27.08 -26.83 10.85
CA GLU A 480 -27.38 -27.72 9.72
C GLU A 480 -26.12 -28.49 9.23
N GLU A 481 -24.91 -28.00 9.53
CA GLU A 481 -23.64 -28.73 9.41
C GLU A 481 -23.49 -29.83 10.47
#